data_AF-A0A6V7NFG1-F1
#
_entry.id   AF-A0A6V7NFG1-F1
#
_cell.length_a   1.000
_cell.length_b   1.000
_cell.length_c   1.000
_cell.angle_alpha   90.00
_cell.angle_beta   90.00
_cell.angle_gamma   90.00
#
_symmetry.space_group_name_H-M   'P 1'
#
loop_
_entity.id
_entity.type
_entity.pdbx_description
1 polymer ?
#
loop_
_entity_poly.entity_id
_entity_poly.type
_entity_poly.pdbx_seq_one_letter_code
_entity_poly.pdbx_strand_id
1 'polypeptide(L)'
;MEGGSPDSTSGGLRLKRSSVSSRGRQHGSSSSNYKDFLRKFVDCEILTSNLVEWFSTIPSDPGFTRATFDVPFELTELQNFDYALEGVSFQQLVRMPNTLYASTSNPVEATAHIAIEDFLHASVKGLWETFWGHEVPMPFSVACIHSTSSKFYPAEKAIASGKLEGLCATAILLKNSRHSHGKWDQILELALLRPDIGSLSNDQQPSNSVLGEALFFALRVLLSRRLSRSSTVLRNSNCIYVLLFDSQYGGVVKVEGDVTKLDFDLNNVYECAAEWFKEHAKISVSPIDRIWNKLGNANWGDVGTLQVLLATFHSIVTFCGMPKYSLEDLATEHSSRLQSRRSERQLLDTHVNGNGLFRFQQRSHSPEIVEVQEETVRLEPEETLEIELGSVLWMEDSNWQKGFQINQSFAFGTGMGGYESVVPSSKTNKVLTLMKQRGVSSKYLPQVVASGRIIHPGQCNKPTSNGTCGHPWCGTPILVTSPVGETVSNLIRNGLFGTEEALRCCHDCLSALAAASSVGIRHGDIRPENVIYVTNGAKHPHFVLIGWGHAILEERDRPSMNLFFSSTYVLHEGKLCAASDAESLIYLLYFSCGGTSPELDSVEGALQWRKCPGREELFSRSSATFLQCLSLC
;
A
#
# COMPACT_ATOMS: atom_id res chain seq x y z
N MET A 1 -24.34 26.96 -71.60
CA MET A 1 -24.38 25.64 -72.27
C MET A 1 -24.10 24.62 -71.19
N GLU A 2 -24.98 23.74 -70.75
CA GLU A 2 -26.41 23.40 -70.96
C GLU A 2 -26.85 22.91 -69.55
N GLY A 3 -28.02 23.25 -69.01
CA GLY A 3 -29.34 22.81 -69.47
C GLY A 3 -29.60 21.39 -68.93
N GLY A 4 -30.58 21.09 -68.05
CA GLY A 4 -31.81 21.84 -67.82
C GLY A 4 -32.63 21.41 -66.60
N SER A 5 -33.61 22.29 -66.35
CA SER A 5 -34.84 22.19 -65.55
C SER A 5 -35.89 21.27 -66.26
N PRO A 6 -37.16 21.05 -65.83
CA PRO A 6 -38.06 22.03 -65.17
C PRO A 6 -39.15 21.54 -64.16
N ASP A 7 -39.67 22.54 -63.43
CA ASP A 7 -41.07 22.84 -63.03
C ASP A 7 -41.91 21.82 -62.20
N SER A 8 -42.61 22.26 -61.14
CA SER A 8 -43.84 23.04 -61.29
C SER A 8 -44.42 23.60 -59.98
N THR A 9 -45.22 24.64 -60.18
CA THR A 9 -45.88 25.61 -59.29
C THR A 9 -47.21 25.15 -58.66
N SER A 10 -47.66 25.97 -57.69
CA SER A 10 -49.04 26.21 -57.19
C SER A 10 -49.34 25.61 -55.81
N GLY A 11 -50.08 26.26 -54.90
CA GLY A 11 -50.80 27.52 -54.93
C GLY A 11 -51.15 27.92 -53.49
N GLY A 12 -51.25 29.22 -53.23
CA GLY A 12 -51.57 29.73 -51.91
C GLY A 12 -53.04 29.57 -51.53
N LEU A 13 -53.31 29.52 -50.22
CA LEU A 13 -54.54 30.04 -49.63
C LEU A 13 -54.29 30.42 -48.16
N ARG A 14 -54.48 31.71 -47.90
CA ARG A 14 -54.38 32.40 -46.61
C ARG A 14 -55.73 32.29 -45.92
N LEU A 15 -55.81 31.68 -44.73
CA LEU A 15 -56.90 31.91 -43.76
C LEU A 15 -56.37 31.90 -42.31
N LYS A 16 -57.08 32.65 -41.48
CA LYS A 16 -56.64 33.34 -40.27
C LYS A 16 -56.54 32.46 -39.01
N ARG A 17 -55.60 32.87 -38.12
CA ARG A 17 -55.56 32.81 -36.65
C ARG A 17 -56.53 31.85 -35.94
N SER A 18 -55.93 30.93 -35.17
CA SER A 18 -56.34 30.67 -33.79
C SER A 18 -55.10 30.46 -32.92
N SER A 19 -55.07 31.21 -31.82
CA SER A 19 -54.08 31.17 -30.76
C SER A 19 -54.27 29.92 -29.89
N VAL A 20 -53.28 29.03 -29.87
CA VAL A 20 -53.11 28.05 -28.78
C VAL A 20 -51.63 27.98 -28.46
N SER A 21 -51.30 28.25 -27.20
CA SER A 21 -49.96 28.24 -26.64
C SER A 21 -49.31 26.87 -26.77
N SER A 22 -48.36 26.71 -27.68
CA SER A 22 -47.37 25.65 -27.57
C SER A 22 -46.28 26.13 -26.62
N ARG A 23 -46.36 25.68 -25.35
CA ARG A 23 -45.21 25.63 -24.44
C ARG A 23 -44.04 25.07 -25.24
N GLY A 24 -43.04 25.91 -25.48
CA GLY A 24 -41.84 25.54 -26.22
C GLY A 24 -41.16 24.38 -25.51
N ARG A 25 -41.34 23.16 -26.02
CA ARG A 25 -40.44 22.05 -25.74
C ARG A 25 -39.09 22.45 -26.33
N GLN A 26 -38.20 22.95 -25.47
CA GLN A 26 -36.79 23.10 -25.82
C GLN A 26 -36.26 21.69 -26.09
N HIS A 27 -36.10 21.33 -27.35
CA HIS A 27 -35.31 20.18 -27.75
C HIS A 27 -33.82 20.49 -27.48
N GLY A 28 -33.42 20.38 -26.21
CA GLY A 28 -32.02 20.14 -25.87
C GLY A 28 -31.61 18.77 -26.39
N SER A 29 -30.37 18.64 -26.88
CA SER A 29 -29.75 17.33 -27.07
C SER A 29 -29.93 16.52 -25.77
N SER A 30 -30.23 15.21 -25.86
CA SER A 30 -30.33 14.32 -24.69
C SER A 30 -29.17 14.52 -23.71
N SER A 31 -27.94 14.70 -24.22
CA SER A 31 -26.73 15.00 -23.42
C SER A 31 -26.74 16.32 -22.64
N SER A 32 -27.55 17.31 -23.06
CA SER A 32 -27.76 18.57 -22.34
C SER A 32 -28.64 18.35 -21.11
N ASN A 33 -29.72 17.57 -21.27
CA ASN A 33 -30.68 17.32 -20.19
C ASN A 33 -30.01 16.57 -19.02
N TYR A 34 -29.17 15.57 -19.30
CA TYR A 34 -28.38 14.86 -18.29
C TYR A 34 -27.43 15.79 -17.50
N LYS A 35 -26.79 16.75 -18.18
CA LYS A 35 -25.89 17.72 -17.54
C LYS A 35 -26.67 18.68 -16.64
N ASP A 36 -27.81 19.14 -17.10
CA ASP A 36 -28.65 20.07 -16.35
C ASP A 36 -29.35 19.38 -15.17
N PHE A 37 -29.71 18.10 -15.31
CA PHE A 37 -30.16 17.26 -14.20
C PHE A 37 -29.07 17.12 -13.12
N LEU A 38 -27.85 16.72 -13.49
CA LEU A 38 -26.72 16.58 -12.56
C LEU A 38 -26.34 17.89 -11.84
N ARG A 39 -26.54 19.04 -12.49
CA ARG A 39 -26.31 20.37 -11.90
C ARG A 39 -27.35 20.72 -10.83
N LYS A 40 -28.58 20.24 -10.98
CA LYS A 40 -29.68 20.46 -10.02
C LYS A 40 -29.72 19.39 -8.92
N PHE A 41 -29.24 18.19 -9.19
CA PHE A 41 -29.21 17.07 -8.26
C PHE A 41 -27.99 17.14 -7.33
N VAL A 42 -28.08 17.92 -6.25
CA VAL A 42 -26.93 18.24 -5.37
C VAL A 42 -27.13 17.89 -3.90
N ASP A 43 -28.33 17.51 -3.49
CA ASP A 43 -28.71 17.38 -2.08
C ASP A 43 -29.15 15.94 -1.76
N CYS A 44 -28.42 15.25 -0.90
CA CYS A 44 -28.74 13.87 -0.53
C CYS A 44 -29.92 13.76 0.46
N GLU A 45 -30.15 14.78 1.29
CA GLU A 45 -31.22 14.76 2.30
C GLU A 45 -32.60 14.86 1.64
N ILE A 46 -32.71 15.68 0.58
CA ILE A 46 -33.93 15.78 -0.22
C ILE A 46 -34.22 14.45 -0.91
N LEU A 47 -33.22 13.80 -1.53
CA LEU A 47 -33.42 12.47 -2.12
C LEU A 47 -33.87 11.45 -1.08
N THR A 48 -33.17 11.40 0.05
CA THR A 48 -33.45 10.47 1.15
C THR A 48 -34.89 10.63 1.60
N SER A 49 -35.36 11.86 1.81
CA SER A 49 -36.74 12.16 2.23
C SER A 49 -37.80 11.61 1.27
N ASN A 50 -37.53 11.58 -0.05
CA ASN A 50 -38.42 11.01 -1.07
C ASN A 50 -38.39 9.47 -1.12
N LEU A 51 -37.39 8.85 -0.49
CA LEU A 51 -37.17 7.40 -0.44
C LEU A 51 -37.50 6.76 0.91
N VAL A 52 -37.56 7.53 2.01
CA VAL A 52 -37.82 7.00 3.36
C VAL A 52 -39.11 6.18 3.43
N GLU A 53 -40.21 6.69 2.86
CA GLU A 53 -41.49 5.98 2.83
C GLU A 53 -41.36 4.66 2.07
N TRP A 54 -40.62 4.66 0.96
CA TRP A 54 -40.37 3.45 0.18
C TRP A 54 -39.53 2.43 0.94
N PHE A 55 -38.48 2.86 1.66
CA PHE A 55 -37.71 1.98 2.53
C PHE A 55 -38.58 1.31 3.60
N SER A 56 -39.59 2.02 4.12
CA SER A 56 -40.55 1.47 5.09
C SER A 56 -41.61 0.55 4.48
N THR A 57 -41.88 0.63 3.18
CA THR A 57 -42.85 -0.25 2.49
C THR A 57 -42.28 -1.63 2.12
N ILE A 58 -40.97 -1.83 2.28
CA ILE A 58 -40.31 -3.12 2.04
C ILE A 58 -40.72 -4.07 3.20
N PRO A 59 -41.45 -5.18 2.95
CA PRO A 59 -42.04 -5.96 4.03
C PRO A 59 -40.98 -6.64 4.92
N SER A 60 -41.07 -6.41 6.23
CA SER A 60 -40.40 -7.22 7.26
C SER A 60 -41.37 -8.35 7.70
N ASP A 61 -41.17 -9.57 7.21
CA ASP A 61 -41.99 -10.73 7.59
C ASP A 61 -41.59 -11.22 9.01
N PRO A 62 -42.50 -11.29 9.99
CA PRO A 62 -42.19 -11.65 11.38
C PRO A 62 -41.93 -13.16 11.62
N GLY A 63 -42.00 -14.03 10.60
CA GLY A 63 -41.92 -15.49 10.75
C GLY A 63 -40.59 -16.16 10.36
N PHE A 64 -39.73 -15.47 9.63
CA PHE A 64 -38.41 -15.97 9.19
C PHE A 64 -37.40 -14.83 9.32
N THR A 65 -36.21 -15.08 9.87
CA THR A 65 -35.12 -14.09 9.96
C THR A 65 -34.51 -13.78 8.57
N ARG A 66 -35.32 -13.31 7.61
CA ARG A 66 -34.88 -12.76 6.32
C ARG A 66 -36.06 -12.16 5.54
N ALA A 67 -36.14 -10.84 5.49
CA ALA A 67 -36.81 -10.11 4.41
C ALA A 67 -36.28 -8.66 4.39
N THR A 68 -35.25 -8.43 3.59
CA THR A 68 -34.57 -7.14 3.40
C THR A 68 -33.72 -7.26 2.14
N PHE A 69 -33.53 -6.17 1.36
CA PHE A 69 -32.92 -6.13 0.00
C PHE A 69 -32.05 -7.34 -0.40
N ASP A 70 -32.18 -7.84 -1.63
CA ASP A 70 -31.37 -8.93 -2.17
C ASP A 70 -29.90 -8.80 -1.75
N VAL A 71 -29.29 -9.86 -1.25
CA VAL A 71 -27.87 -9.85 -0.89
C VAL A 71 -27.04 -9.87 -2.19
N PRO A 72 -25.99 -9.04 -2.33
CA PRO A 72 -25.24 -8.94 -3.58
C PRO A 72 -24.37 -10.16 -3.90
N PHE A 73 -24.09 -11.02 -2.91
CA PHE A 73 -23.17 -12.16 -3.03
C PHE A 73 -23.76 -13.41 -2.38
N GLU A 74 -23.56 -14.56 -3.02
CA GLU A 74 -23.93 -15.86 -2.47
C GLU A 74 -22.85 -16.37 -1.49
N LEU A 75 -23.24 -17.13 -0.47
CA LEU A 75 -22.29 -17.63 0.54
C LEU A 75 -21.25 -18.58 -0.08
N THR A 76 -21.66 -19.39 -1.06
CA THR A 76 -20.76 -20.30 -1.79
C THR A 76 -19.74 -19.54 -2.63
N GLU A 77 -20.12 -18.39 -3.20
CA GLU A 77 -19.22 -17.50 -3.94
C GLU A 77 -18.17 -16.90 -2.99
N LEU A 78 -18.59 -16.41 -1.83
CA LEU A 78 -17.68 -15.88 -0.80
C LEU A 78 -16.70 -16.95 -0.30
N GLN A 79 -17.17 -18.19 -0.09
CA GLN A 79 -16.30 -19.31 0.29
C GLN A 79 -15.27 -19.65 -0.78
N ASN A 80 -15.70 -19.74 -2.04
CA ASN A 80 -14.77 -19.99 -3.15
C ASN A 80 -13.75 -18.86 -3.29
N PHE A 81 -14.18 -17.62 -3.08
CA PHE A 81 -13.31 -16.46 -3.11
C PHE A 81 -12.28 -16.47 -1.97
N ASP A 82 -12.66 -16.84 -0.76
CA ASP A 82 -11.73 -17.01 0.37
C ASP A 82 -10.62 -18.03 0.04
N TYR A 83 -10.99 -19.19 -0.54
CA TYR A 83 -9.99 -20.16 -1.00
C TYR A 83 -9.08 -19.60 -2.10
N ALA A 84 -9.63 -18.85 -3.05
CA ALA A 84 -8.84 -18.22 -4.11
C ALA A 84 -7.83 -17.20 -3.54
N LEU A 85 -8.19 -16.52 -2.45
CA LEU A 85 -7.32 -15.55 -1.77
C LEU A 85 -6.30 -16.18 -0.80
N GLU A 86 -6.26 -17.50 -0.68
CA GLU A 86 -5.33 -18.16 0.25
C GLU A 86 -3.85 -17.86 -0.11
N GLY A 87 -3.16 -17.16 0.80
CA GLY A 87 -1.76 -16.78 0.61
C GLY A 87 -1.56 -15.44 -0.11
N VAL A 88 -2.65 -14.73 -0.44
CA VAL A 88 -2.59 -13.34 -0.92
C VAL A 88 -2.22 -12.42 0.25
N SER A 89 -1.18 -11.61 0.06
CA SER A 89 -0.73 -10.67 1.09
C SER A 89 -1.36 -9.29 0.88
N PHE A 90 -2.45 -9.02 1.61
CA PHE A 90 -2.98 -7.67 1.73
C PHE A 90 -2.22 -6.91 2.82
N GLN A 91 -1.44 -5.91 2.42
CA GLN A 91 -0.66 -5.08 3.35
C GLN A 91 -1.34 -3.73 3.56
N GLN A 92 -2.19 -3.65 4.60
CA GLN A 92 -2.66 -2.37 5.14
C GLN A 92 -1.64 -1.86 6.16
N LEU A 93 -1.22 -0.62 5.97
CA LEU A 93 -0.22 0.11 6.75
C LEU A 93 -0.88 1.03 7.79
N VAL A 94 -2.06 1.57 7.49
CA VAL A 94 -2.78 2.51 8.33
C VAL A 94 -3.96 1.83 9.01
N ARG A 95 -3.94 1.79 10.34
CA ARG A 95 -5.01 1.17 11.14
C ARG A 95 -6.23 2.08 11.23
N MET A 96 -7.42 1.48 11.20
CA MET A 96 -8.67 2.18 11.42
C MET A 96 -8.76 2.67 12.87
N PRO A 97 -8.98 3.97 13.14
CA PRO A 97 -9.14 4.47 14.50
C PRO A 97 -10.43 3.92 15.14
N ASN A 98 -10.33 3.47 16.38
CA ASN A 98 -11.46 2.93 17.13
C ASN A 98 -12.22 4.05 17.85
N THR A 99 -13.56 4.07 17.72
CA THR A 99 -14.46 5.05 18.35
C THR A 99 -14.38 5.07 19.87
N LEU A 100 -13.98 3.96 20.51
CA LEU A 100 -13.87 3.86 21.98
C LEU A 100 -12.76 4.75 22.59
N TYR A 101 -11.82 5.26 21.79
CA TYR A 101 -10.71 6.12 22.25
C TYR A 101 -10.69 7.50 21.58
N ALA A 102 -11.65 7.78 20.69
CA ALA A 102 -11.62 8.97 19.85
C ALA A 102 -12.66 10.01 20.31
N SER A 103 -12.17 11.09 20.92
CA SER A 103 -12.92 12.36 20.94
C SER A 103 -13.20 12.83 19.50
N THR A 104 -14.41 13.31 19.24
CA THR A 104 -14.93 13.87 17.97
C THR A 104 -14.13 15.07 17.46
N SER A 105 -12.88 14.84 17.10
CA SER A 105 -11.92 15.84 16.68
C SER A 105 -11.52 15.59 15.22
N ASN A 106 -11.50 16.66 14.41
CA ASN A 106 -11.09 16.66 13.00
C ASN A 106 -9.86 15.78 12.63
N PRO A 107 -8.80 15.62 13.46
CA PRO A 107 -7.68 14.74 13.13
C PRO A 107 -8.03 13.24 13.10
N VAL A 108 -9.02 12.77 13.88
CA VAL A 108 -9.40 11.35 13.88
C VAL A 108 -10.13 10.99 12.60
N GLU A 109 -11.02 11.86 12.13
CA GLU A 109 -11.75 11.70 10.88
C GLU A 109 -10.80 11.67 9.68
N ALA A 110 -9.80 12.57 9.65
CA ALA A 110 -8.75 12.55 8.63
C ALA A 110 -7.96 11.23 8.63
N THR A 111 -7.64 10.69 9.81
CA THR A 111 -6.92 9.41 9.94
C THR A 111 -7.78 8.24 9.45
N ALA A 112 -9.08 8.25 9.73
CA ALA A 112 -10.03 7.25 9.25
C ALA A 112 -10.15 7.25 7.71
N HIS A 113 -10.19 8.42 7.08
CA HIS A 113 -10.17 8.52 5.63
C HIS A 113 -8.88 7.96 5.01
N ILE A 114 -7.71 8.24 5.62
CA ILE A 114 -6.43 7.67 5.17
C ILE A 114 -6.43 6.14 5.35
N ALA A 115 -6.95 5.63 6.46
CA ALA A 115 -7.07 4.18 6.69
C ALA A 115 -7.91 3.49 5.61
N ILE A 116 -9.01 4.13 5.16
CA ILE A 116 -9.84 3.62 4.06
C ILE A 116 -9.10 3.72 2.73
N GLU A 117 -8.40 4.83 2.44
CA GLU A 117 -7.60 4.95 1.22
C GLU A 117 -6.57 3.83 1.11
N ASP A 118 -5.84 3.58 2.20
CA ASP A 118 -4.83 2.53 2.30
C ASP A 118 -5.45 1.13 2.19
N PHE A 119 -6.57 0.88 2.88
CA PHE A 119 -7.32 -0.37 2.77
C PHE A 119 -7.78 -0.66 1.33
N LEU A 120 -8.37 0.33 0.64
CA LEU A 120 -8.80 0.17 -0.75
C LEU A 120 -7.61 -0.02 -1.69
N HIS A 121 -6.50 0.68 -1.45
CA HIS A 121 -5.29 0.52 -2.25
C HIS A 121 -4.70 -0.89 -2.09
N ALA A 122 -4.57 -1.38 -0.85
CA ALA A 122 -4.12 -2.73 -0.55
C ALA A 122 -5.04 -3.78 -1.19
N SER A 123 -6.35 -3.56 -1.12
CA SER A 123 -7.39 -4.42 -1.71
C SER A 123 -7.21 -4.54 -3.23
N VAL A 124 -7.24 -3.41 -3.93
CA VAL A 124 -7.14 -3.40 -5.41
C VAL A 124 -5.79 -3.92 -5.88
N LYS A 125 -4.69 -3.57 -5.20
CA LYS A 125 -3.34 -4.07 -5.54
C LYS A 125 -3.23 -5.57 -5.35
N GLY A 126 -3.67 -6.10 -4.21
CA GLY A 126 -3.66 -7.53 -3.92
C GLY A 126 -4.47 -8.30 -4.95
N LEU A 127 -5.71 -7.87 -5.22
CA LEU A 127 -6.57 -8.51 -6.23
C LEU A 127 -5.97 -8.43 -7.63
N TRP A 128 -5.41 -7.29 -8.04
CA TRP A 128 -4.80 -7.15 -9.35
C TRP A 128 -3.60 -8.09 -9.54
N GLU A 129 -2.69 -8.11 -8.57
CA GLU A 129 -1.49 -8.95 -8.61
C GLU A 129 -1.86 -10.44 -8.63
N THR A 130 -2.87 -10.84 -7.87
CA THR A 130 -3.35 -12.23 -7.82
C THR A 130 -4.05 -12.67 -9.10
N PHE A 131 -4.98 -11.87 -9.64
CA PHE A 131 -5.88 -12.32 -10.70
C PHE A 131 -5.43 -11.89 -12.12
N TRP A 132 -4.74 -10.76 -12.27
CA TRP A 132 -4.21 -10.26 -13.55
C TRP A 132 -2.69 -10.41 -13.70
N GLY A 133 -1.96 -10.59 -12.59
CA GLY A 133 -0.52 -10.84 -12.56
C GLY A 133 0.35 -9.58 -12.47
N HIS A 134 1.63 -9.78 -12.14
CA HIS A 134 2.61 -8.70 -11.91
C HIS A 134 3.16 -8.03 -13.18
N GLU A 135 2.91 -8.62 -14.35
CA GLU A 135 3.47 -8.14 -15.62
C GLU A 135 2.83 -6.83 -16.10
N VAL A 136 1.56 -6.60 -15.74
CA VAL A 136 0.80 -5.42 -16.17
C VAL A 136 0.66 -4.46 -14.98
N PRO A 137 1.07 -3.18 -15.13
CA PRO A 137 0.92 -2.21 -14.06
C PRO A 137 -0.56 -1.98 -13.74
N MET A 138 -0.89 -1.93 -12.45
CA MET A 138 -2.25 -1.73 -11.97
C MET A 138 -2.82 -0.38 -12.47
N PRO A 139 -3.91 -0.39 -13.27
CA PRO A 139 -4.44 0.80 -13.93
C PRO A 139 -5.34 1.64 -13.02
N PHE A 140 -5.27 1.46 -11.70
CA PHE A 140 -6.16 2.09 -10.74
C PHE A 140 -5.43 3.06 -9.82
N SER A 141 -6.15 4.08 -9.35
CA SER A 141 -5.72 5.02 -8.32
C SER A 141 -6.85 5.20 -7.30
N VAL A 142 -6.50 5.30 -6.03
CA VAL A 142 -7.45 5.64 -4.96
C VAL A 142 -7.36 7.13 -4.66
N ALA A 143 -8.50 7.79 -4.49
CA ALA A 143 -8.54 9.21 -4.09
C ALA A 143 -9.79 9.52 -3.25
N CYS A 144 -9.61 10.28 -2.17
CA CYS A 144 -10.71 10.83 -1.39
C CYS A 144 -11.33 12.07 -2.04
N ILE A 145 -12.66 12.11 -2.07
CA ILE A 145 -13.53 13.24 -2.37
C ILE A 145 -13.77 13.95 -1.02
N HIS A 146 -12.75 14.66 -0.54
CA HIS A 146 -12.80 15.51 0.64
C HIS A 146 -12.37 16.93 0.23
N SER A 147 -12.92 17.96 0.86
CA SER A 147 -12.69 19.38 0.53
C SER A 147 -11.22 19.84 0.55
N THR A 148 -10.32 19.01 1.08
CA THR A 148 -8.87 19.25 1.22
C THR A 148 -8.03 18.47 0.21
N SER A 149 -8.64 17.63 -0.64
CA SER A 149 -7.95 16.77 -1.61
C SER A 149 -7.80 17.47 -2.97
N SER A 150 -6.56 17.77 -3.36
CA SER A 150 -6.23 18.48 -4.61
C SER A 150 -6.42 17.65 -5.90
N LYS A 151 -6.78 16.37 -5.79
CA LYS A 151 -6.86 15.42 -6.92
C LYS A 151 -8.22 15.43 -7.65
N PHE A 152 -9.25 16.10 -7.11
CA PHE A 152 -10.62 16.15 -7.66
C PHE A 152 -11.04 17.53 -8.24
N TYR A 153 -10.06 18.38 -8.58
CA TYR A 153 -10.21 19.83 -8.83
C TYR A 153 -11.20 20.29 -9.94
N PRO A 154 -11.67 19.49 -10.93
CA PRO A 154 -12.69 19.96 -11.87
C PRO A 154 -14.15 19.62 -11.48
N ALA A 155 -14.37 18.65 -10.58
CA ALA A 155 -15.72 18.26 -10.16
C ALA A 155 -16.34 19.25 -9.18
N GLU A 156 -15.49 19.99 -8.46
CA GLU A 156 -15.87 20.85 -7.34
C GLU A 156 -16.40 22.22 -7.74
N LYS A 157 -16.14 22.72 -8.96
CA LYS A 157 -16.61 24.07 -9.34
C LYS A 157 -18.15 24.19 -9.42
N ALA A 158 -18.87 23.07 -9.42
CA ALA A 158 -20.32 23.01 -9.27
C ALA A 158 -20.79 22.71 -7.82
N ILE A 159 -19.89 22.23 -6.96
CA ILE A 159 -20.11 21.84 -5.55
C ILE A 159 -19.75 23.00 -4.60
N ALA A 160 -18.83 23.86 -5.02
CA ALA A 160 -18.40 25.09 -4.33
C ALA A 160 -19.46 26.22 -4.34
N SER A 161 -20.70 25.95 -4.77
CA SER A 161 -21.84 26.84 -4.58
C SER A 161 -22.46 26.76 -3.17
N GLY A 162 -21.89 25.94 -2.26
CA GLY A 162 -21.86 26.25 -0.83
C GLY A 162 -22.70 25.40 0.13
N LYS A 163 -22.95 24.10 -0.13
CA LYS A 163 -23.73 23.26 0.81
C LYS A 163 -23.28 21.81 1.02
N LEU A 164 -22.12 21.41 0.47
CA LEU A 164 -21.63 20.02 0.56
C LEU A 164 -20.42 19.89 1.51
N GLU A 165 -20.32 20.74 2.53
CA GLU A 165 -19.22 20.77 3.52
C GLU A 165 -19.10 19.51 4.40
N GLY A 166 -19.89 18.44 4.16
CA GLY A 166 -19.87 17.21 4.96
C GLY A 166 -20.07 15.88 4.22
N LEU A 167 -20.15 15.85 2.88
CA LEU A 167 -20.29 14.58 2.13
C LEU A 167 -18.93 14.12 1.60
N CYS A 168 -18.24 13.29 2.38
CA CYS A 168 -16.91 12.77 2.08
C CYS A 168 -16.99 11.30 1.63
N ALA A 169 -16.38 10.99 0.48
CA ALA A 169 -16.35 9.63 -0.09
C ALA A 169 -14.98 9.31 -0.67
N THR A 170 -14.49 8.08 -0.52
CA THR A 170 -13.23 7.62 -1.14
C THR A 170 -13.52 6.80 -2.38
N ALA A 171 -12.82 7.05 -3.49
CA ALA A 171 -13.12 6.41 -4.78
C ALA A 171 -11.93 5.59 -5.31
N ILE A 172 -12.23 4.44 -5.90
CA ILE A 172 -11.31 3.73 -6.80
C ILE A 172 -11.57 4.24 -8.22
N LEU A 173 -10.52 4.71 -8.88
CA LEU A 173 -10.59 5.39 -10.17
C LEU A 173 -9.68 4.71 -11.20
N LEU A 174 -10.07 4.74 -12.47
CA LEU A 174 -9.20 4.38 -13.58
C LEU A 174 -8.15 5.48 -13.83
N LYS A 175 -6.86 5.13 -13.77
CA LYS A 175 -5.74 6.04 -14.07
C LYS A 175 -5.86 6.57 -15.50
N ASN A 176 -5.80 7.89 -15.64
CA ASN A 176 -5.74 8.54 -16.94
C ASN A 176 -4.36 9.18 -17.14
N SER A 177 -3.58 8.68 -18.09
CA SER A 177 -2.25 9.22 -18.40
C SER A 177 -2.27 10.66 -18.93
N ARG A 178 -3.43 11.16 -19.37
CA ARG A 178 -3.56 12.50 -19.95
C ARG A 178 -3.97 13.58 -18.94
N HIS A 179 -4.54 13.20 -17.80
CA HIS A 179 -5.03 14.15 -16.79
C HIS A 179 -4.78 13.59 -15.39
N SER A 180 -4.10 14.36 -14.54
CA SER A 180 -3.81 14.02 -13.15
C SER A 180 -5.02 14.06 -12.21
N HIS A 181 -6.18 14.51 -12.70
CA HIS A 181 -7.39 14.69 -11.89
C HIS A 181 -8.45 13.62 -12.18
N GLY A 182 -9.04 13.08 -11.12
CA GLY A 182 -10.12 12.09 -11.21
C GLY A 182 -11.40 12.70 -11.79
N LYS A 183 -12.12 11.94 -12.61
CA LYS A 183 -13.45 12.31 -13.13
C LYS A 183 -14.50 11.32 -12.64
N TRP A 184 -15.73 11.81 -12.44
CA TRP A 184 -16.87 11.01 -11.97
C TRP A 184 -17.19 9.80 -12.86
N ASP A 185 -16.96 9.91 -14.16
CA ASP A 185 -17.18 8.83 -15.12
C ASP A 185 -16.12 7.73 -15.07
N GLN A 186 -14.99 7.99 -14.39
CA GLN A 186 -13.87 7.04 -14.24
C GLN A 186 -13.86 6.33 -12.89
N ILE A 187 -14.84 6.60 -12.03
CA ILE A 187 -15.00 5.93 -10.74
C ILE A 187 -15.48 4.51 -11.00
N LEU A 188 -14.80 3.52 -10.44
CA LEU A 188 -15.20 2.12 -10.44
C LEU A 188 -16.14 1.84 -9.27
N GLU A 189 -15.73 2.26 -8.08
CA GLU A 189 -16.35 1.97 -6.78
C GLU A 189 -16.16 3.17 -5.84
N LEU A 190 -17.13 3.38 -4.95
CA LEU A 190 -17.11 4.43 -3.92
C LEU A 190 -17.13 3.80 -2.53
N ALA A 191 -16.54 4.47 -1.56
CA ALA A 191 -16.54 4.10 -0.15
C ALA A 191 -16.99 5.28 0.70
N LEU A 192 -18.05 5.08 1.48
CA LEU A 192 -18.62 6.06 2.40
C LEU A 192 -18.22 5.71 3.83
N LEU A 193 -17.57 6.65 4.51
CA LEU A 193 -17.28 6.55 5.93
C LEU A 193 -18.37 7.28 6.71
N ARG A 194 -19.19 6.56 7.48
CA ARG A 194 -20.22 7.16 8.33
C ARG A 194 -20.18 6.57 9.73
N PRO A 195 -20.44 7.37 10.78
CA PRO A 195 -20.62 6.82 12.11
C PRO A 195 -21.87 5.94 12.12
N ASP A 196 -21.80 4.83 12.86
CA ASP A 196 -22.93 3.96 13.17
C ASP A 196 -23.72 3.51 11.92
N ILE A 197 -23.04 2.84 10.99
CA ILE A 197 -23.69 2.37 9.76
C ILE A 197 -24.80 1.34 10.04
N GLY A 198 -24.69 0.56 11.12
CA GLY A 198 -25.72 -0.36 11.59
C GLY A 198 -26.38 0.12 12.88
N SER A 199 -27.70 -0.05 13.00
CA SER A 199 -28.39 0.15 14.28
C SER A 199 -28.02 -0.99 15.24
N LEU A 200 -27.81 -0.71 16.53
CA LEU A 200 -27.64 -1.72 17.59
C LEU A 200 -28.88 -2.62 17.77
N SER A 201 -29.98 -2.35 17.05
CA SER A 201 -31.11 -3.26 16.91
C SER A 201 -30.81 -4.32 15.84
N ASN A 202 -31.12 -5.59 16.11
CA ASN A 202 -30.95 -6.84 15.34
C ASN A 202 -31.01 -6.86 13.79
N ASP A 203 -31.22 -5.74 13.12
CA ASP A 203 -31.27 -5.64 11.67
C ASP A 203 -29.86 -5.33 11.15
N GLN A 204 -29.24 -6.31 10.48
CA GLN A 204 -27.91 -6.23 9.84
C GLN A 204 -27.85 -5.26 8.65
N GLN A 205 -28.64 -4.19 8.67
CA GLN A 205 -28.90 -3.30 7.56
C GLN A 205 -28.38 -1.89 7.83
N PRO A 206 -27.99 -1.16 6.76
CA PRO A 206 -27.60 0.22 6.90
C PRO A 206 -28.80 1.10 7.28
N SER A 207 -28.56 2.18 8.03
CA SER A 207 -29.61 3.16 8.31
C SER A 207 -30.15 3.80 7.02
N ASN A 208 -31.43 4.19 7.01
CA ASN A 208 -32.08 4.83 5.86
C ASN A 208 -31.33 6.08 5.36
N SER A 209 -30.68 6.81 6.27
CA SER A 209 -29.86 7.98 5.93
C SER A 209 -28.60 7.59 5.16
N VAL A 210 -27.88 6.57 5.63
CA VAL A 210 -26.67 6.06 4.97
C VAL A 210 -27.01 5.43 3.61
N LEU A 211 -28.12 4.69 3.55
CA LEU A 211 -28.60 4.10 2.29
C LEU A 211 -29.00 5.19 1.29
N GLY A 212 -29.75 6.21 1.71
CA GLY A 212 -30.12 7.33 0.84
C GLY A 212 -28.91 8.08 0.27
N GLU A 213 -27.86 8.24 1.09
CA GLU A 213 -26.60 8.84 0.65
C GLU A 213 -25.83 7.95 -0.35
N ALA A 214 -25.78 6.63 -0.11
CA ALA A 214 -25.19 5.67 -1.04
C ALA A 214 -25.88 5.72 -2.42
N LEU A 215 -27.21 5.77 -2.43
CA LEU A 215 -28.01 5.90 -3.65
C LEU A 215 -27.77 7.23 -4.36
N PHE A 216 -27.65 8.33 -3.61
CA PHE A 216 -27.32 9.64 -4.17
C PHE A 216 -26.00 9.61 -4.94
N PHE A 217 -24.94 9.08 -4.34
CA PHE A 217 -23.64 8.96 -4.99
C PHE A 217 -23.66 7.98 -6.17
N ALA A 218 -24.35 6.85 -6.04
CA ALA A 218 -24.51 5.87 -7.10
C ALA A 218 -25.12 6.50 -8.37
N LEU A 219 -26.25 7.20 -8.24
CA LEU A 219 -26.92 7.83 -9.39
C LEU A 219 -26.04 8.88 -10.05
N ARG A 220 -25.30 9.68 -9.27
CA ARG A 220 -24.36 10.69 -9.82
C ARG A 220 -23.26 10.04 -10.67
N VAL A 221 -22.71 8.92 -10.23
CA VAL A 221 -21.69 8.18 -11.00
C VAL A 221 -22.32 7.60 -12.27
N LEU A 222 -23.46 6.92 -12.17
CA LEU A 222 -24.14 6.32 -13.33
C LEU A 222 -24.50 7.37 -14.40
N LEU A 223 -25.05 8.52 -13.99
CA LEU A 223 -25.32 9.67 -14.87
C LEU A 223 -24.04 10.22 -15.50
N SER A 224 -22.94 10.31 -14.74
CA SER A 224 -21.65 10.78 -15.25
C SER A 224 -21.05 9.81 -16.26
N ARG A 225 -21.14 8.49 -16.02
CA ARG A 225 -20.70 7.45 -16.97
C ARG A 225 -21.47 7.52 -18.28
N ARG A 226 -22.77 7.80 -18.24
CA ARG A 226 -23.59 8.02 -19.45
C ARG A 226 -23.17 9.26 -20.26
N LEU A 227 -22.71 10.31 -19.59
CA LEU A 227 -22.18 11.51 -20.24
C LEU A 227 -20.75 11.33 -20.79
N SER A 228 -20.09 10.22 -20.45
CA SER A 228 -18.73 9.93 -20.91
C SER A 228 -18.68 9.67 -22.40
N ARG A 229 -17.53 10.00 -23.00
CA ARG A 229 -17.20 9.65 -24.38
C ARG A 229 -16.33 8.39 -24.47
N SER A 230 -15.94 7.81 -23.34
CA SER A 230 -15.10 6.61 -23.31
C SER A 230 -15.94 5.36 -23.55
N SER A 231 -15.58 4.57 -24.57
CA SER A 231 -16.26 3.32 -24.91
C SER A 231 -16.20 2.28 -23.77
N THR A 232 -15.09 2.22 -23.04
CA THR A 232 -14.94 1.35 -21.86
C THR A 232 -15.90 1.75 -20.74
N VAL A 233 -16.07 3.06 -20.51
CA VAL A 233 -16.98 3.56 -19.47
C VAL A 233 -18.45 3.37 -19.87
N LEU A 234 -18.77 3.57 -21.16
CA LEU A 234 -20.12 3.42 -21.69
C LEU A 234 -20.62 1.96 -21.65
N ARG A 235 -19.73 0.98 -21.79
CA ARG A 235 -20.09 -0.45 -21.61
C ARG A 235 -20.47 -0.78 -20.17
N ASN A 236 -20.02 0.02 -19.21
CA ASN A 236 -20.12 -0.24 -17.77
C ASN A 236 -20.97 0.83 -17.04
N SER A 237 -21.93 1.43 -17.75
CA SER A 237 -22.69 2.58 -17.26
C SER A 237 -23.87 2.24 -16.34
N ASN A 238 -24.16 0.94 -16.12
CA ASN A 238 -25.43 0.51 -15.53
C ASN A 238 -25.30 -0.11 -14.14
N CYS A 239 -24.09 -0.34 -13.63
CA CYS A 239 -23.88 -0.99 -12.34
C CYS A 239 -22.78 -0.28 -11.55
N ILE A 240 -22.98 -0.08 -10.25
CA ILE A 240 -21.98 0.46 -9.34
C ILE A 240 -22.09 -0.19 -7.96
N TYR A 241 -20.94 -0.40 -7.34
CA TYR A 241 -20.82 -0.78 -5.94
C TYR A 241 -20.46 0.44 -5.10
N VAL A 242 -21.14 0.58 -3.97
CA VAL A 242 -20.88 1.59 -2.93
C VAL A 242 -20.62 0.84 -1.63
N LEU A 243 -19.38 0.94 -1.17
CA LEU A 243 -18.90 0.39 0.09
C LEU A 243 -19.31 1.32 1.24
N LEU A 244 -19.74 0.72 2.34
CA LEU A 244 -20.09 1.41 3.57
C LEU A 244 -19.10 1.00 4.65
N PHE A 245 -18.60 1.97 5.40
CA PHE A 245 -17.62 1.75 6.46
C PHE A 245 -17.98 2.60 7.69
N ASP A 246 -17.84 2.02 8.88
CA ASP A 246 -17.67 2.77 10.13
C ASP A 246 -16.30 2.42 10.76
N SER A 247 -16.11 2.61 12.06
CA SER A 247 -14.84 2.25 12.74
C SER A 247 -14.59 0.75 12.97
N GLN A 248 -15.61 -0.10 12.82
CA GLN A 248 -15.62 -1.53 13.20
C GLN A 248 -16.27 -2.46 12.16
N TYR A 249 -17.26 -1.98 11.43
CA TYR A 249 -18.09 -2.71 10.48
C TYR A 249 -18.08 -2.10 9.08
N GLY A 250 -18.41 -2.92 8.09
CA GLY A 250 -18.72 -2.43 6.76
C GLY A 250 -19.72 -3.31 6.02
N GLY A 251 -20.11 -2.84 4.85
CA GLY A 251 -21.04 -3.51 3.98
C GLY A 251 -21.00 -2.94 2.57
N VAL A 252 -21.84 -3.49 1.70
CA VAL A 252 -21.83 -3.21 0.27
C VAL A 252 -23.25 -2.94 -0.22
N VAL A 253 -23.42 -1.85 -0.95
CA VAL A 253 -24.64 -1.52 -1.70
C VAL A 253 -24.33 -1.63 -3.18
N LYS A 254 -24.98 -2.56 -3.87
CA LYS A 254 -24.92 -2.69 -5.33
C LYS A 254 -26.16 -2.01 -5.92
N VAL A 255 -25.94 -1.08 -6.84
CA VAL A 255 -27.00 -0.39 -7.59
C VAL A 255 -26.84 -0.71 -9.07
N GLU A 256 -27.87 -1.34 -9.65
CA GLU A 256 -27.89 -1.71 -11.06
C GLU A 256 -29.16 -1.18 -11.74
N GLY A 257 -29.03 -0.42 -12.82
CA GLY A 257 -30.20 0.15 -13.50
C GLY A 257 -29.84 0.88 -14.79
N ASP A 258 -30.82 0.96 -15.70
CA ASP A 258 -30.65 1.71 -16.95
C ASP A 258 -31.13 3.17 -16.77
N VAL A 259 -30.16 4.08 -16.71
CA VAL A 259 -30.40 5.52 -16.56
C VAL A 259 -31.05 6.17 -17.81
N THR A 260 -31.23 5.44 -18.92
CA THR A 260 -32.02 5.93 -20.06
C THR A 260 -33.50 6.00 -19.76
N LYS A 261 -33.97 5.26 -18.76
CA LYS A 261 -35.37 5.28 -18.29
C LYS A 261 -35.64 6.36 -17.24
N LEU A 262 -34.63 7.14 -16.87
CA LEU A 262 -34.81 8.26 -15.93
C LEU A 262 -35.62 9.36 -16.61
N ASP A 263 -36.68 9.85 -15.96
CA ASP A 263 -37.40 11.03 -16.44
C ASP A 263 -36.60 12.31 -16.15
N PHE A 264 -36.64 13.26 -17.09
CA PHE A 264 -35.90 14.52 -17.04
C PHE A 264 -36.84 15.71 -16.81
N ASP A 265 -37.66 15.66 -15.76
CA ASP A 265 -38.32 16.87 -15.27
C ASP A 265 -37.33 17.71 -14.44
N LEU A 266 -36.77 18.75 -15.06
CA LEU A 266 -35.83 19.65 -14.43
C LEU A 266 -36.42 20.44 -13.24
N ASN A 267 -37.74 20.41 -13.02
CA ASN A 267 -38.36 21.04 -11.85
C ASN A 267 -38.46 20.10 -10.65
N ASN A 268 -38.46 18.78 -10.87
CA ASN A 268 -38.70 17.76 -9.86
C ASN A 268 -37.61 16.66 -9.86
N VAL A 269 -36.34 17.06 -9.97
CA VAL A 269 -35.21 16.14 -10.16
C VAL A 269 -35.10 15.04 -9.10
N TYR A 270 -35.52 15.30 -7.85
CA TYR A 270 -35.45 14.34 -6.76
C TYR A 270 -36.60 13.32 -6.79
N GLU A 271 -37.78 13.73 -7.24
CA GLU A 271 -38.92 12.85 -7.42
C GLU A 271 -38.66 11.88 -8.59
N CYS A 272 -38.19 12.42 -9.73
CA CYS A 272 -37.77 11.59 -10.88
C CYS A 272 -36.67 10.59 -10.50
N ALA A 273 -35.69 11.02 -9.69
CA ALA A 273 -34.65 10.12 -9.19
C ALA A 273 -35.23 9.03 -8.28
N ALA A 274 -36.14 9.39 -7.38
CA ALA A 274 -36.77 8.44 -6.46
C ALA A 274 -37.65 7.42 -7.20
N GLU A 275 -38.44 7.85 -8.19
CA GLU A 275 -39.23 6.97 -9.05
C GLU A 275 -38.34 6.01 -9.86
N TRP A 276 -37.23 6.50 -10.41
CA TRP A 276 -36.28 5.65 -11.11
C TRP A 276 -35.69 4.55 -10.22
N PHE A 277 -35.36 4.86 -8.96
CA PHE A 277 -34.92 3.83 -8.01
C PHE A 277 -36.00 2.79 -7.72
N LYS A 278 -37.26 3.21 -7.63
CA LYS A 278 -38.40 2.33 -7.33
C LYS A 278 -38.74 1.40 -8.51
N GLU A 279 -38.70 1.91 -9.74
CA GLU A 279 -39.23 1.19 -10.91
C GLU A 279 -38.16 0.66 -11.88
N HIS A 280 -36.96 1.22 -11.85
CA HIS A 280 -35.95 1.02 -12.91
C HIS A 280 -34.56 0.64 -12.40
N ALA A 281 -34.37 0.56 -11.08
CA ALA A 281 -33.14 0.09 -10.45
C ALA A 281 -33.36 -1.19 -9.64
N LYS A 282 -32.38 -2.09 -9.69
CA LYS A 282 -32.20 -3.19 -8.76
C LYS A 282 -31.18 -2.76 -7.71
N ILE A 283 -31.59 -2.81 -6.44
CA ILE A 283 -30.74 -2.47 -5.30
C ILE A 283 -30.53 -3.73 -4.48
N SER A 284 -29.26 -4.04 -4.21
CA SER A 284 -28.85 -5.16 -3.39
C SER A 284 -27.96 -4.66 -2.26
N VAL A 285 -28.19 -5.13 -1.04
CA VAL A 285 -27.50 -4.65 0.16
C VAL A 285 -26.96 -5.85 0.93
N SER A 286 -25.65 -5.84 1.22
CA SER A 286 -25.05 -6.89 2.03
C SER A 286 -25.34 -6.67 3.52
N PRO A 287 -25.28 -7.73 4.33
CA PRO A 287 -25.23 -7.58 5.78
C PRO A 287 -24.07 -6.68 6.20
N ILE A 288 -24.28 -5.91 7.26
CA ILE A 288 -23.23 -5.13 7.91
C ILE A 288 -22.42 -6.06 8.81
N ASP A 289 -21.20 -6.37 8.40
CA ASP A 289 -20.31 -7.33 9.04
C ASP A 289 -19.03 -6.65 9.54
N ARG A 290 -18.40 -7.27 10.53
CA ARG A 290 -17.16 -6.74 11.11
C ARG A 290 -16.02 -6.81 10.11
N ILE A 291 -15.28 -5.70 9.96
CA ILE A 291 -14.10 -5.61 9.08
C ILE A 291 -12.83 -5.42 9.90
N TRP A 292 -12.87 -4.51 10.89
CA TRP A 292 -11.68 -4.21 11.70
C TRP A 292 -11.78 -4.85 13.09
N ASN A 293 -10.66 -5.41 13.55
CA ASN A 293 -10.55 -5.86 14.93
C ASN A 293 -10.38 -4.67 15.89
N LYS A 294 -10.33 -4.94 17.20
CA LYS A 294 -10.24 -3.89 18.24
C LYS A 294 -9.01 -2.99 18.11
N LEU A 295 -7.97 -3.46 17.41
CA LEU A 295 -6.73 -2.73 17.17
C LEU A 295 -6.78 -1.90 15.88
N GLY A 296 -7.86 -1.98 15.09
CA GLY A 296 -8.00 -1.26 13.83
C GLY A 296 -7.37 -1.95 12.62
N ASN A 297 -6.91 -3.20 12.74
CA ASN A 297 -6.43 -3.95 11.57
C ASN A 297 -7.63 -4.62 10.87
N ALA A 298 -7.65 -4.57 9.53
CA ALA A 298 -8.62 -5.33 8.75
C ALA A 298 -8.38 -6.84 8.91
N ASN A 299 -9.47 -7.58 9.10
CA ASN A 299 -9.48 -9.03 9.12
C ASN A 299 -9.81 -9.55 7.71
N TRP A 300 -8.79 -9.82 6.90
CA TRP A 300 -8.95 -10.11 5.46
C TRP A 300 -9.76 -11.36 5.11
N GLY A 301 -9.84 -12.34 6.03
CA GLY A 301 -10.64 -13.56 5.86
C GLY A 301 -12.02 -13.51 6.53
N ASP A 302 -12.39 -12.40 7.17
CA ASP A 302 -13.73 -12.25 7.74
C ASP A 302 -14.75 -11.95 6.65
N VAL A 303 -15.99 -12.39 6.85
CA VAL A 303 -17.08 -12.28 5.86
C VAL A 303 -17.29 -10.85 5.38
N GLY A 304 -17.25 -9.85 6.27
CA GLY A 304 -17.41 -8.44 5.90
C GLY A 304 -16.31 -7.94 4.96
N THR A 305 -15.06 -8.32 5.23
CA THR A 305 -13.94 -7.96 4.36
C THR A 305 -14.02 -8.67 3.02
N LEU A 306 -14.40 -9.95 3.00
CA LEU A 306 -14.59 -10.73 1.77
C LEU A 306 -15.70 -10.14 0.89
N GLN A 307 -16.81 -9.67 1.46
CA GLN A 307 -17.87 -8.99 0.69
C GLN A 307 -17.34 -7.75 -0.01
N VAL A 308 -16.56 -6.92 0.70
CA VAL A 308 -15.94 -5.72 0.14
C VAL A 308 -14.93 -6.07 -0.96
N LEU A 309 -14.03 -7.01 -0.70
CA LEU A 309 -13.04 -7.46 -1.69
C LEU A 309 -13.70 -8.05 -2.93
N LEU A 310 -14.80 -8.79 -2.77
CA LEU A 310 -15.54 -9.37 -3.89
C LEU A 310 -16.27 -8.29 -4.70
N ALA A 311 -16.82 -7.25 -4.05
CA ALA A 311 -17.37 -6.07 -4.73
C ALA A 311 -16.30 -5.35 -5.57
N THR A 312 -15.12 -5.16 -5.00
CA THR A 312 -13.96 -4.60 -5.70
C THR A 312 -13.51 -5.48 -6.86
N PHE A 313 -13.43 -6.80 -6.67
CA PHE A 313 -13.10 -7.76 -7.73
C PHE A 313 -14.08 -7.67 -8.90
N HIS A 314 -15.39 -7.73 -8.64
CA HIS A 314 -16.42 -7.60 -9.68
C HIS A 314 -16.37 -6.25 -10.39
N SER A 315 -16.05 -5.18 -9.67
CA SER A 315 -15.83 -3.85 -10.24
C SER A 315 -14.63 -3.83 -11.21
N ILE A 316 -13.52 -4.50 -10.85
CA ILE A 316 -12.34 -4.64 -11.72
C ILE A 316 -12.70 -5.48 -12.96
N VAL A 317 -13.35 -6.62 -12.80
CA VAL A 317 -13.77 -7.50 -13.93
C VAL A 317 -14.64 -6.72 -14.91
N THR A 318 -15.59 -5.93 -14.40
CA THR A 318 -16.47 -5.11 -15.22
C THR A 318 -15.67 -4.11 -16.08
N PHE A 319 -14.65 -3.46 -15.51
CA PHE A 319 -13.87 -2.42 -16.21
C PHE A 319 -12.71 -2.92 -17.06
N CYS A 320 -12.04 -4.00 -16.64
CA CYS A 320 -10.82 -4.51 -17.26
C CYS A 320 -11.01 -5.81 -18.04
N GLY A 321 -12.20 -6.43 -17.97
CA GLY A 321 -12.49 -7.73 -18.57
C GLY A 321 -12.09 -8.89 -17.66
N MET A 322 -12.12 -10.11 -18.19
CA MET A 322 -11.86 -11.32 -17.40
C MET A 322 -10.40 -11.37 -16.90
N PRO A 323 -10.16 -11.86 -15.67
CA PRO A 323 -8.83 -12.06 -15.13
C PRO A 323 -8.06 -13.15 -15.88
N LYS A 324 -6.73 -13.16 -15.73
CA LYS A 324 -5.84 -14.19 -16.29
C LYS A 324 -6.04 -15.53 -15.57
N TYR A 325 -6.26 -15.47 -14.26
CA TYR A 325 -6.54 -16.62 -13.41
C TYR A 325 -7.99 -16.54 -12.96
N SER A 326 -8.77 -17.60 -13.17
CA SER A 326 -10.16 -17.61 -12.73
C SER A 326 -10.25 -17.87 -11.21
N LEU A 327 -11.37 -17.45 -10.61
CA LEU A 327 -11.66 -17.67 -9.20
C LEU A 327 -11.70 -19.17 -8.87
N GLU A 328 -12.28 -19.97 -9.75
CA GLU A 328 -12.39 -21.42 -9.58
C GLU A 328 -11.03 -22.13 -9.70
N ASP A 329 -10.19 -21.71 -10.65
CA ASP A 329 -8.85 -22.29 -10.84
C ASP A 329 -7.97 -22.04 -9.61
N LEU A 330 -7.93 -20.81 -9.10
CA LEU A 330 -7.14 -20.48 -7.91
C LEU A 330 -7.68 -21.16 -6.65
N ALA A 331 -9.00 -21.21 -6.48
CA ALA A 331 -9.61 -21.90 -5.35
C ALA A 331 -9.28 -23.41 -5.35
N THR A 332 -9.29 -24.06 -6.52
CA THR A 332 -8.96 -25.48 -6.66
C THR A 332 -7.46 -25.75 -6.43
N GLU A 333 -6.57 -24.91 -6.96
CA GLU A 333 -5.12 -25.01 -6.73
C GLU A 333 -4.77 -24.83 -5.24
N HIS A 334 -5.28 -23.78 -4.62
CA HIS A 334 -5.03 -23.47 -3.21
C HIS A 334 -5.66 -24.50 -2.27
N SER A 335 -6.89 -24.96 -2.54
CA SER A 335 -7.51 -26.02 -1.75
C SER A 335 -6.72 -27.34 -1.83
N SER A 336 -6.16 -27.70 -3.00
CA SER A 336 -5.25 -28.84 -3.14
C SER A 336 -4.01 -28.68 -2.26
N ARG A 337 -3.37 -27.49 -2.29
CA ARG A 337 -2.21 -27.17 -1.44
C ARG A 337 -2.53 -27.25 0.05
N LEU A 338 -3.70 -26.77 0.47
CA LEU A 338 -4.19 -26.90 1.84
C LEU A 338 -4.40 -28.36 2.25
N GLN A 339 -4.98 -29.18 1.37
CA GLN A 339 -5.17 -30.61 1.61
C GLN A 339 -3.83 -31.34 1.72
N SER A 340 -2.84 -31.03 0.89
CA SER A 340 -1.47 -31.57 1.00
C SER A 340 -0.83 -31.21 2.34
N ARG A 341 -0.95 -29.95 2.79
CA ARG A 341 -0.43 -29.53 4.12
C ARG A 341 -1.15 -30.23 5.27
N ARG A 342 -2.46 -30.48 5.14
CA ARG A 342 -3.25 -31.21 6.15
C ARG A 342 -2.88 -32.69 6.20
N SER A 343 -2.67 -33.34 5.04
CA SER A 343 -2.27 -34.75 4.98
C SER A 343 -0.83 -34.96 5.49
N GLU A 344 0.10 -34.04 5.20
CA GLU A 344 1.46 -34.07 5.78
C GLU A 344 1.43 -33.97 7.32
N ARG A 345 0.57 -33.11 7.87
CA ARG A 345 0.39 -33.00 9.33
C ARG A 345 -0.27 -34.25 9.94
N GLN A 346 -1.24 -34.86 9.26
CA GLN A 346 -1.86 -36.12 9.71
C GLN A 346 -0.91 -37.33 9.61
N LEU A 347 -0.01 -37.36 8.62
CA LEU A 347 1.01 -38.42 8.49
C LEU A 347 2.03 -38.37 9.64
N LEU A 348 2.37 -37.17 10.13
CA LEU A 348 3.16 -36.99 11.35
C LEU A 348 2.45 -37.53 12.60
N ASP A 349 1.12 -37.35 12.70
CA ASP A 349 0.32 -37.89 13.81
C ASP A 349 0.13 -39.42 13.74
N THR A 350 0.12 -40.00 12.53
CA THR A 350 -0.09 -41.44 12.34
C THR A 350 1.16 -42.27 12.67
N HIS A 351 2.36 -41.67 12.60
CA HIS A 351 3.62 -42.33 13.00
C HIS A 351 3.86 -42.34 14.51
N VAL A 352 3.01 -41.69 15.32
CA VAL A 352 3.13 -41.64 16.78
C VAL A 352 1.91 -42.30 17.41
N ASN A 353 1.71 -43.59 17.13
CA ASN A 353 0.75 -44.39 17.91
C ASN A 353 1.45 -44.96 19.15
N GLY A 354 1.45 -44.17 20.22
CA GLY A 354 1.93 -44.53 21.54
C GLY A 354 1.32 -43.64 22.62
N ASN A 355 0.05 -43.90 22.94
CA ASN A 355 -0.70 -43.51 24.14
C ASN A 355 -0.23 -42.29 24.97
N GLY A 356 -1.06 -41.23 24.99
CA GLY A 356 -1.41 -40.55 26.25
C GLY A 356 -1.26 -39.02 26.30
N LEU A 357 -2.40 -38.33 26.16
CA LEU A 357 -2.79 -37.10 26.88
C LEU A 357 -1.82 -35.89 26.85
N PHE A 358 -2.00 -34.99 25.88
CA PHE A 358 -1.54 -33.60 26.02
C PHE A 358 -2.42 -32.85 27.01
N ARG A 359 -2.09 -32.99 28.29
CA ARG A 359 -2.53 -32.10 29.35
C ARG A 359 -1.64 -30.87 29.34
N PHE A 360 -2.23 -29.69 29.15
CA PHE A 360 -1.61 -28.41 29.52
C PHE A 360 -1.06 -28.52 30.95
N GLN A 361 0.27 -28.51 31.11
CA GLN A 361 0.93 -28.27 32.39
C GLN A 361 1.73 -26.97 32.28
N GLN A 362 1.16 -25.91 32.84
CA GLN A 362 1.97 -24.90 33.51
C GLN A 362 2.83 -25.61 34.56
N ARG A 363 4.14 -25.66 34.36
CA ARG A 363 5.10 -25.77 35.46
C ARG A 363 6.33 -24.92 35.16
N SER A 364 6.47 -23.92 36.01
CA SER A 364 7.71 -23.26 36.40
C SER A 364 8.82 -24.29 36.61
N HIS A 365 9.94 -24.15 35.90
CA HIS A 365 11.31 -24.28 36.43
C HIS A 365 12.34 -23.99 35.32
N SER A 366 13.35 -23.22 35.73
CA SER A 366 14.57 -22.83 35.05
C SER A 366 15.37 -24.01 34.47
N PRO A 367 16.01 -23.87 33.30
CA PRO A 367 17.20 -24.64 33.01
C PRO A 367 18.40 -23.93 33.66
N GLU A 368 18.96 -24.60 34.65
CA GLU A 368 20.28 -24.34 35.22
C GLU A 368 21.33 -24.35 34.09
N ILE A 369 22.04 -23.22 33.96
CA ILE A 369 23.09 -23.01 32.98
C ILE A 369 24.34 -23.72 33.50
N VAL A 370 24.86 -24.70 32.76
CA VAL A 370 26.24 -25.14 32.92
C VAL A 370 27.11 -24.10 32.23
N GLU A 371 27.77 -23.24 33.02
CA GLU A 371 28.82 -22.35 32.53
C GLU A 371 29.95 -23.18 31.93
N VAL A 372 30.05 -23.17 30.60
CA VAL A 372 31.29 -23.53 29.92
C VAL A 372 32.19 -22.30 30.03
N GLN A 373 33.26 -22.40 30.81
CA GLN A 373 34.30 -21.38 30.90
C GLN A 373 34.92 -21.16 29.51
N GLU A 374 34.60 -20.02 28.89
CA GLU A 374 35.34 -19.53 27.73
C GLU A 374 36.70 -18.98 28.20
N GLU A 375 37.77 -19.63 27.76
CA GLU A 375 39.13 -19.15 27.94
C GLU A 375 39.29 -17.76 27.31
N THR A 376 39.71 -16.79 28.12
CA THR A 376 40.04 -15.44 27.68
C THR A 376 41.24 -15.48 26.74
N VAL A 377 41.00 -15.44 25.43
CA VAL A 377 42.04 -15.13 24.44
C VAL A 377 42.31 -13.63 24.50
N ARG A 378 43.48 -13.26 25.02
CA ARG A 378 44.01 -11.90 24.91
C ARG A 378 44.27 -11.60 23.43
N LEU A 379 43.40 -10.82 22.81
CA LEU A 379 43.64 -10.26 21.49
C LEU A 379 44.59 -9.07 21.66
N GLU A 380 45.86 -9.26 21.29
CA GLU A 380 46.79 -8.17 21.00
C GLU A 380 46.19 -7.29 19.89
N PRO A 381 46.37 -5.95 19.92
CA PRO A 381 45.80 -5.07 18.91
C PRO A 381 46.42 -5.37 17.55
N GLU A 382 45.59 -5.75 16.57
CA GLU A 382 45.98 -5.87 15.17
C GLU A 382 46.62 -4.56 14.71
N GLU A 383 47.85 -4.65 14.19
CA GLU A 383 48.58 -3.53 13.61
C GLU A 383 47.73 -2.84 12.53
N THR A 384 47.47 -1.55 12.74
CA THR A 384 46.73 -0.72 11.79
C THR A 384 47.64 -0.39 10.61
N LEU A 385 47.24 -0.84 9.41
CA LEU A 385 47.99 -0.60 8.18
C LEU A 385 47.52 0.71 7.52
N GLU A 386 48.43 1.66 7.35
CA GLU A 386 48.20 2.85 6.53
C GLU A 386 48.48 2.52 5.05
N ILE A 387 47.44 2.41 4.23
CA ILE A 387 47.59 2.25 2.78
C ILE A 387 47.65 3.64 2.15
N GLU A 388 48.77 3.96 1.50
CA GLU A 388 48.99 5.27 0.89
C GLU A 388 48.17 5.47 -0.38
N LEU A 389 47.71 6.72 -0.58
CA LEU A 389 47.13 7.22 -1.82
C LEU A 389 47.97 6.83 -3.04
N GLY A 390 47.32 6.28 -4.07
CA GLY A 390 47.96 5.88 -5.32
C GLY A 390 48.51 4.44 -5.33
N SER A 391 48.44 3.71 -4.21
CA SER A 391 48.81 2.29 -4.15
C SER A 391 47.89 1.45 -5.05
N VAL A 392 48.47 0.47 -5.74
CA VAL A 392 47.73 -0.46 -6.61
C VAL A 392 47.50 -1.78 -5.88
N LEU A 393 46.24 -2.14 -5.67
CA LEU A 393 45.82 -3.40 -5.08
C LEU A 393 45.55 -4.43 -6.19
N TRP A 394 46.21 -5.58 -6.10
CA TRP A 394 46.03 -6.69 -7.04
C TRP A 394 44.99 -7.67 -6.50
N MET A 395 44.06 -8.09 -7.34
CA MET A 395 42.99 -9.01 -6.96
C MET A 395 42.91 -10.21 -7.91
N GLU A 396 42.78 -11.40 -7.31
CA GLU A 396 42.51 -12.65 -8.01
C GLU A 396 40.99 -12.94 -8.00
N ASP A 397 40.37 -12.99 -9.18
CA ASP A 397 38.99 -13.47 -9.39
C ASP A 397 39.01 -14.79 -10.17
N SER A 398 37.90 -15.53 -10.10
CA SER A 398 37.57 -16.83 -10.72
C SER A 398 38.07 -17.00 -12.16
N ASN A 399 38.25 -15.91 -12.90
CA ASN A 399 38.62 -15.93 -14.32
C ASN A 399 39.82 -15.03 -14.69
N TRP A 400 40.25 -14.07 -13.85
CA TRP A 400 41.27 -13.05 -14.22
C TRP A 400 41.95 -12.37 -13.01
N GLN A 401 43.16 -11.86 -13.21
CA GLN A 401 43.81 -10.89 -12.30
C GLN A 401 43.43 -9.46 -12.70
N LYS A 402 42.99 -8.63 -11.74
CA LYS A 402 42.65 -7.22 -11.95
C LYS A 402 43.35 -6.34 -10.93
N GLY A 403 43.96 -5.24 -11.40
CA GLY A 403 44.55 -4.21 -10.55
C GLY A 403 43.57 -3.06 -10.31
N PHE A 404 43.52 -2.55 -9.08
CA PHE A 404 42.71 -1.41 -8.66
C PHE A 404 43.64 -0.36 -8.05
N GLN A 405 43.49 0.91 -8.45
CA GLN A 405 44.32 2.01 -7.94
C GLN A 405 43.54 2.80 -6.90
N ILE A 406 44.15 2.98 -5.73
CA ILE A 406 43.55 3.68 -4.60
C ILE A 406 43.58 5.18 -4.83
N ASN A 407 42.40 5.79 -4.95
CA ASN A 407 42.28 7.19 -5.35
C ASN A 407 42.07 8.19 -4.19
N GLN A 408 41.68 7.76 -2.98
CA GLN A 408 41.49 8.63 -1.79
C GLN A 408 41.83 7.93 -0.45
N SER A 409 42.40 8.65 0.53
CA SER A 409 42.78 8.18 1.87
C SER A 409 42.16 9.07 2.94
N PHE A 410 41.60 8.48 3.99
CA PHE A 410 41.10 9.19 5.16
C PHE A 410 41.69 8.59 6.44
N ALA A 411 42.09 9.44 7.38
CA ALA A 411 42.77 9.05 8.62
C ALA A 411 41.81 8.47 9.68
N PHE A 412 42.30 7.47 10.41
CA PHE A 412 41.57 6.65 11.38
C PHE A 412 41.40 7.36 12.74
N GLY A 413 40.17 7.38 13.25
CA GLY A 413 39.86 7.58 14.66
C GLY A 413 38.93 6.46 15.12
N THR A 414 39.40 5.65 16.07
CA THR A 414 38.75 4.53 16.78
C THR A 414 37.33 4.15 16.31
N GLY A 415 37.23 3.13 15.45
CA GLY A 415 35.98 2.46 15.10
C GLY A 415 35.73 2.36 13.60
N MET A 416 36.29 1.31 12.97
CA MET A 416 35.86 0.69 11.70
C MET A 416 35.47 1.66 10.56
N GLY A 417 36.47 2.12 9.79
CA GLY A 417 36.30 2.86 8.53
C GLY A 417 36.71 2.03 7.32
N GLY A 418 35.79 1.82 6.37
CA GLY A 418 36.02 1.08 5.13
C GLY A 418 36.88 1.87 4.14
N TYR A 419 37.98 1.25 3.71
CA TYR A 419 38.84 1.65 2.60
C TYR A 419 38.18 1.23 1.29
N GLU A 420 38.27 2.05 0.24
CA GLU A 420 37.88 1.76 -1.16
C GLU A 420 36.84 0.63 -1.33
N SER A 421 35.70 0.77 -0.64
CA SER A 421 34.64 -0.22 -0.58
C SER A 421 35.03 -1.69 -0.36
N VAL A 422 36.21 -1.96 0.17
CA VAL A 422 36.65 -3.27 0.57
C VAL A 422 35.95 -3.62 1.86
N VAL A 423 34.95 -4.48 1.74
CA VAL A 423 34.28 -5.02 2.92
C VAL A 423 34.88 -6.38 3.25
N PRO A 424 35.59 -6.53 4.39
CA PRO A 424 35.96 -7.84 4.90
C PRO A 424 34.73 -8.50 5.51
N SER A 425 33.85 -9.05 4.69
CA SER A 425 32.95 -10.11 5.14
C SER A 425 32.47 -10.95 3.97
N SER A 426 32.58 -12.27 4.14
CA SER A 426 31.97 -13.24 3.23
C SER A 426 30.45 -13.02 3.08
N LYS A 427 29.80 -12.42 4.09
CA LYS A 427 28.36 -12.13 4.10
C LYS A 427 27.98 -10.95 3.20
N THR A 428 28.72 -9.84 3.21
CA THR A 428 28.44 -8.71 2.29
C THR A 428 28.55 -9.13 0.82
N ASN A 429 29.57 -9.94 0.49
CA ASN A 429 29.74 -10.50 -0.85
C ASN A 429 28.53 -11.35 -1.26
N LYS A 430 28.06 -12.23 -0.39
CA LYS A 430 26.84 -13.04 -0.63
C LYS A 430 25.61 -12.17 -0.88
N VAL A 431 25.37 -11.16 -0.04
CA VAL A 431 24.19 -10.29 -0.13
C VAL A 431 24.19 -9.48 -1.43
N LEU A 432 25.31 -8.83 -1.77
CA LEU A 432 25.39 -8.03 -2.98
C LEU A 432 25.41 -8.89 -4.26
N THR A 433 25.96 -10.10 -4.20
CA THR A 433 25.85 -11.07 -5.30
C THR A 433 24.41 -11.56 -5.47
N LEU A 434 23.69 -11.80 -4.37
CA LEU A 434 22.28 -12.18 -4.39
C LEU A 434 21.40 -11.06 -4.98
N MET A 435 21.64 -9.81 -4.58
CA MET A 435 20.97 -8.64 -5.18
C MET A 435 21.18 -8.61 -6.70
N LYS A 436 22.42 -8.78 -7.16
CA LYS A 436 22.76 -8.83 -8.59
C LYS A 436 22.07 -10.00 -9.31
N GLN A 437 22.06 -11.19 -8.71
CA GLN A 437 21.41 -12.38 -9.28
C GLN A 437 19.90 -12.24 -9.36
N ARG A 438 19.27 -11.60 -8.37
CA ARG A 438 17.81 -11.36 -8.34
C ARG A 438 17.38 -10.10 -9.10
N GLY A 439 18.29 -9.46 -9.84
CA GLY A 439 17.98 -8.31 -10.68
C GLY A 439 17.65 -7.03 -9.91
N VAL A 440 18.07 -6.92 -8.64
CA VAL A 440 17.89 -5.69 -7.85
C VAL A 440 18.79 -4.61 -8.44
N SER A 441 18.18 -3.57 -8.99
CA SER A 441 18.88 -2.41 -9.55
C SER A 441 18.32 -1.14 -8.94
N SER A 442 19.17 -0.43 -8.19
CA SER A 442 18.85 0.88 -7.62
C SER A 442 20.12 1.69 -7.55
N LYS A 443 20.05 2.96 -7.96
CA LYS A 443 21.17 3.91 -7.81
C LYS A 443 21.51 4.22 -6.34
N TYR A 444 20.62 3.85 -5.41
CA TYR A 444 20.79 4.03 -3.96
C TYR A 444 21.39 2.79 -3.27
N LEU A 445 21.70 1.74 -4.04
CA LEU A 445 22.38 0.54 -3.55
C LEU A 445 23.83 0.51 -4.06
N PRO A 446 24.78 -0.09 -3.30
CA PRO A 446 26.16 -0.21 -3.72
C PRO A 446 26.29 -1.16 -4.93
N GLN A 447 26.97 -0.72 -5.97
CA GLN A 447 27.27 -1.56 -7.12
C GLN A 447 28.51 -2.41 -6.85
N VAL A 448 28.44 -3.73 -7.07
CA VAL A 448 29.63 -4.59 -7.07
C VAL A 448 30.42 -4.37 -8.36
N VAL A 449 31.63 -3.81 -8.21
CA VAL A 449 32.57 -3.61 -9.32
C VAL A 449 33.45 -4.85 -9.48
N ALA A 450 33.90 -5.45 -8.37
CA ALA A 450 34.74 -6.64 -8.38
C ALA A 450 34.67 -7.42 -7.06
N SER A 451 34.97 -8.71 -7.09
CA SER A 451 35.08 -9.58 -5.90
C SER A 451 36.21 -10.60 -6.08
N GLY A 452 36.99 -10.87 -5.04
CA GLY A 452 38.14 -11.78 -5.17
C GLY A 452 38.99 -11.89 -3.91
N ARG A 453 40.24 -12.32 -4.05
CA ARG A 453 41.23 -12.34 -2.95
C ARG A 453 42.36 -11.35 -3.23
N ILE A 454 42.85 -10.68 -2.18
CA ILE A 454 43.98 -9.75 -2.26
C ILE A 454 45.25 -10.53 -2.61
N ILE A 455 46.01 -10.00 -3.56
CA ILE A 455 47.39 -10.38 -3.86
C ILE A 455 48.27 -9.19 -3.47
N HIS A 456 49.31 -9.45 -2.67
CA HIS A 456 50.26 -8.41 -2.29
C HIS A 456 51.12 -7.98 -3.50
N PRO A 457 51.63 -6.74 -3.53
CA PRO A 457 52.56 -6.31 -4.57
C PRO A 457 53.86 -7.14 -4.46
N GLY A 458 54.16 -7.94 -5.48
CA GLY A 458 55.36 -8.82 -5.54
C GLY A 458 55.12 -10.17 -6.21
N GLN A 459 56.17 -11.00 -6.33
CA GLN A 459 56.01 -12.39 -6.77
C GLN A 459 55.32 -13.20 -5.67
N CYS A 460 54.05 -13.50 -5.87
CA CYS A 460 53.25 -14.32 -4.97
C CYS A 460 53.63 -15.80 -5.15
N ASN A 461 54.13 -16.44 -4.10
CA ASN A 461 54.57 -17.85 -4.12
C ASN A 461 53.40 -18.85 -3.98
N LYS A 462 52.15 -18.39 -4.16
CA LYS A 462 50.95 -19.19 -3.95
C LYS A 462 50.77 -20.18 -5.12
N PRO A 463 50.88 -21.51 -4.91
CA PRO A 463 50.89 -22.48 -6.00
C PRO A 463 49.52 -22.72 -6.65
N THR A 464 48.42 -22.44 -5.93
CA THR A 464 47.01 -22.58 -6.37
C THR A 464 46.11 -21.62 -5.58
N SER A 465 44.83 -21.44 -5.97
CA SER A 465 43.87 -20.57 -5.27
C SER A 465 43.69 -20.86 -3.76
N ASN A 466 44.06 -22.07 -3.32
CA ASN A 466 44.05 -22.53 -1.92
C ASN A 466 45.43 -22.64 -1.26
N GLY A 467 46.52 -22.32 -1.96
CA GLY A 467 47.85 -22.29 -1.37
C GLY A 467 48.00 -21.16 -0.34
N THR A 468 48.91 -21.33 0.62
CA THR A 468 49.22 -20.30 1.61
C THR A 468 50.45 -19.51 1.16
N CYS A 469 50.35 -18.18 1.20
CA CYS A 469 51.49 -17.27 1.07
C CYS A 469 51.80 -16.69 2.46
N GLY A 470 53.07 -16.44 2.77
CA GLY A 470 53.48 -15.90 4.07
C GLY A 470 53.15 -14.42 4.29
N HIS A 471 52.62 -13.73 3.27
CA HIS A 471 52.25 -12.33 3.37
C HIS A 471 50.87 -12.18 4.05
N PRO A 472 50.71 -11.36 5.12
CA PRO A 472 49.52 -11.35 5.98
C PRO A 472 48.19 -11.13 5.25
N TRP A 473 48.20 -10.34 4.17
CA TRP A 473 47.03 -9.97 3.38
C TRP A 473 46.79 -10.87 2.16
N CYS A 474 47.74 -11.75 1.84
CA CYS A 474 47.67 -12.55 0.64
C CYS A 474 46.65 -13.67 0.79
N GLY A 475 45.61 -13.66 -0.03
CA GLY A 475 44.51 -14.60 0.06
C GLY A 475 43.32 -14.11 0.90
N THR A 476 43.41 -12.91 1.48
CA THR A 476 42.30 -12.26 2.20
C THR A 476 41.17 -11.94 1.21
N PRO A 477 39.92 -12.39 1.47
CA PRO A 477 38.80 -12.10 0.59
C PRO A 477 38.43 -10.61 0.67
N ILE A 478 38.20 -10.02 -0.50
CA ILE A 478 37.90 -8.60 -0.72
C ILE A 478 36.72 -8.49 -1.68
N LEU A 479 35.85 -7.52 -1.42
CA LEU A 479 34.77 -7.14 -2.32
C LEU A 479 34.92 -5.66 -2.58
N VAL A 480 35.00 -5.23 -3.84
CA VAL A 480 35.08 -3.83 -4.24
C VAL A 480 33.71 -3.39 -4.75
N THR A 481 33.14 -2.38 -4.09
CA THR A 481 31.87 -1.74 -4.47
C THR A 481 32.08 -0.27 -4.88
N SER A 482 31.10 0.37 -5.52
CA SER A 482 31.24 1.76 -6.01
C SER A 482 30.22 2.73 -5.40
N PRO A 483 30.51 3.29 -4.20
CA PRO A 483 30.07 4.64 -3.84
C PRO A 483 31.21 5.50 -3.29
N VAL A 484 31.43 6.68 -3.89
CA VAL A 484 32.41 7.69 -3.43
C VAL A 484 31.67 8.87 -2.82
N GLY A 485 31.94 9.20 -1.56
CA GLY A 485 31.24 10.27 -0.86
C GLY A 485 31.58 10.37 0.62
N GLU A 486 30.85 11.21 1.34
CA GLU A 486 31.02 11.44 2.78
C GLU A 486 29.94 10.72 3.59
N THR A 487 30.26 10.12 4.74
CA THR A 487 29.24 9.45 5.56
C THR A 487 28.30 10.47 6.21
N VAL A 488 27.05 10.06 6.45
CA VAL A 488 26.09 10.91 7.19
C VAL A 488 26.61 11.22 8.59
N SER A 489 27.30 10.29 9.25
CA SER A 489 27.98 10.55 10.53
C SER A 489 28.98 11.72 10.47
N ASN A 490 29.76 11.82 9.39
CA ASN A 490 30.70 12.94 9.18
C ASN A 490 29.97 14.24 8.83
N LEU A 491 28.93 14.17 7.99
CA LEU A 491 28.10 15.35 7.68
C LEU A 491 27.45 15.94 8.94
N ILE A 492 26.95 15.09 9.84
CA ILE A 492 26.39 15.53 11.13
C ILE A 492 27.47 16.20 11.98
N ARG A 493 28.65 15.56 12.11
CA ARG A 493 29.78 16.10 12.87
C ARG A 493 30.25 17.46 12.35
N ASN A 494 30.19 17.64 11.04
CA ASN A 494 30.58 18.87 10.36
C ASN A 494 29.43 19.92 10.31
N GLY A 495 28.24 19.61 10.84
CA GLY A 495 27.08 20.52 10.81
C GLY A 495 26.49 20.74 9.42
N LEU A 496 26.76 19.83 8.48
CA LEU A 496 26.33 19.90 7.08
C LEU A 496 25.09 19.05 6.77
N PHE A 497 24.49 18.44 7.79
CA PHE A 497 23.29 17.61 7.67
C PHE A 497 22.06 18.37 8.18
N GLY A 498 21.40 19.11 7.29
CA GLY A 498 20.18 19.87 7.58
C GLY A 498 18.90 19.11 7.27
N THR A 499 17.76 19.80 7.38
CA THR A 499 16.42 19.22 7.12
C THR A 499 16.25 18.74 5.68
N GLU A 500 16.80 19.47 4.71
CA GLU A 500 16.76 19.10 3.28
C GLU A 500 17.62 17.86 2.99
N GLU A 501 18.78 17.74 3.63
CA GLU A 501 19.62 16.54 3.57
C GLU A 501 18.91 15.35 4.22
N ALA A 502 18.23 15.56 5.35
CA ALA A 502 17.48 14.53 6.04
C ALA A 502 16.30 14.00 5.20
N LEU A 503 15.54 14.88 4.53
CA LEU A 503 14.45 14.47 3.64
C LEU A 503 14.97 13.69 2.43
N ARG A 504 16.10 14.10 1.85
CA ARG A 504 16.73 13.37 0.74
C ARG A 504 17.30 12.02 1.20
N CYS A 505 17.98 12.00 2.34
CA CYS A 505 18.50 10.77 2.96
C CYS A 505 17.38 9.78 3.26
N CYS A 506 16.27 10.26 3.81
CA CYS A 506 15.04 9.50 4.00
C CYS A 506 14.59 8.83 2.68
N HIS A 507 14.32 9.65 1.67
CA HIS A 507 13.81 9.18 0.38
C HIS A 507 14.73 8.14 -0.28
N ASP A 508 16.03 8.42 -0.30
CA ASP A 508 17.02 7.59 -0.98
C ASP A 508 17.26 6.27 -0.22
N CYS A 509 17.35 6.30 1.11
CA CYS A 509 17.46 5.10 1.92
C CYS A 509 16.19 4.24 1.85
N LEU A 510 14.99 4.85 1.88
CA LEU A 510 13.74 4.12 1.68
C LEU A 510 13.68 3.44 0.32
N SER A 511 14.10 4.14 -0.74
CA SER A 511 14.17 3.58 -2.09
C SER A 511 15.13 2.38 -2.15
N ALA A 512 16.26 2.43 -1.44
CA ALA A 512 17.20 1.31 -1.33
C ALA A 512 16.59 0.12 -0.55
N LEU A 513 15.92 0.40 0.57
CA LEU A 513 15.27 -0.62 1.41
C LEU A 513 14.10 -1.29 0.71
N ALA A 514 13.27 -0.54 -0.02
CA ALA A 514 12.18 -1.09 -0.83
C ALA A 514 12.71 -2.05 -1.90
N ALA A 515 13.76 -1.64 -2.62
CA ALA A 515 14.41 -2.48 -3.63
C ALA A 515 14.96 -3.78 -3.01
N ALA A 516 15.64 -3.70 -1.87
CA ALA A 516 16.16 -4.88 -1.17
C ALA A 516 15.04 -5.78 -0.59
N SER A 517 14.00 -5.18 -0.02
CA SER A 517 12.87 -5.91 0.59
C SER A 517 12.06 -6.67 -0.46
N SER A 518 11.97 -6.17 -1.70
CA SER A 518 11.28 -6.86 -2.81
C SER A 518 11.85 -8.25 -3.11
N VAL A 519 13.11 -8.49 -2.73
CA VAL A 519 13.79 -9.79 -2.86
C VAL A 519 14.05 -10.45 -1.50
N GLY A 520 13.37 -10.00 -0.44
CA GLY A 520 13.46 -10.60 0.88
C GLY A 520 14.75 -10.32 1.65
N ILE A 521 15.52 -9.28 1.27
CA ILE A 521 16.73 -8.87 1.99
C ILE A 521 16.36 -7.74 2.96
N ARG A 522 16.71 -7.90 4.24
CA ARG A 522 16.56 -6.86 5.27
C ARG A 522 17.92 -6.38 5.73
N HIS A 523 18.09 -5.07 5.92
CA HIS A 523 19.39 -4.45 6.20
C HIS A 523 19.92 -4.77 7.60
N GLY A 524 19.11 -4.54 8.64
CA GLY A 524 19.41 -4.96 10.02
C GLY A 524 20.44 -4.16 10.80
N ASP A 525 21.11 -3.18 10.17
CA ASP A 525 22.10 -2.31 10.83
C ASP A 525 22.08 -0.87 10.25
N ILE A 526 20.93 -0.20 10.32
CA ILE A 526 20.80 1.18 9.79
C ILE A 526 21.29 2.17 10.84
N ARG A 527 22.30 2.96 10.47
CA ARG A 527 22.95 3.96 11.34
C ARG A 527 23.70 5.00 10.49
N PRO A 528 24.01 6.20 11.01
CA PRO A 528 24.66 7.28 10.25
C PRO A 528 25.99 6.89 9.56
N GLU A 529 26.71 5.92 10.11
CA GLU A 529 27.97 5.40 9.56
C GLU A 529 27.75 4.53 8.33
N ASN A 530 26.55 3.97 8.18
CA ASN A 530 26.17 3.07 7.10
C ASN A 530 25.44 3.78 5.95
N VAL A 531 25.51 5.11 5.88
CA VAL A 531 24.93 5.90 4.78
C VAL A 531 25.98 6.86 4.22
N ILE A 532 26.21 6.81 2.90
CA ILE A 532 27.16 7.68 2.19
C ILE A 532 26.40 8.69 1.34
N TYR A 533 26.74 9.96 1.50
CA TYR A 533 26.32 11.06 0.64
C TYR A 533 27.26 11.18 -0.56
N VAL A 534 26.75 10.83 -1.74
CA VAL A 534 27.50 10.78 -3.00
C VAL A 534 27.28 12.09 -3.77
N THR A 535 28.34 12.87 -3.93
CA THR A 535 28.33 14.16 -4.66
C THR A 535 29.07 14.10 -5.99
N ASN A 536 29.96 13.12 -6.17
CA ASN A 536 30.91 13.11 -7.28
C ASN A 536 30.37 12.34 -8.49
N GLY A 537 30.33 12.96 -9.67
CA GLY A 537 29.96 12.32 -10.95
C GLY A 537 28.46 12.17 -11.27
N ALA A 538 27.55 12.52 -10.34
CA ALA A 538 26.10 12.48 -10.57
C ALA A 538 25.51 13.89 -10.80
N LYS A 539 24.51 14.02 -11.70
CA LYS A 539 23.80 15.29 -11.94
C LYS A 539 23.12 15.84 -10.67
N HIS A 540 22.76 14.96 -9.73
CA HIS A 540 22.16 15.29 -8.44
C HIS A 540 22.81 14.44 -7.35
N PRO A 541 23.20 15.04 -6.21
CA PRO A 541 23.73 14.30 -5.09
C PRO A 541 22.64 13.43 -4.47
N HIS A 542 23.02 12.25 -3.98
CA HIS A 542 22.10 11.25 -3.44
C HIS A 542 22.77 10.45 -2.32
N PHE A 543 21.97 9.75 -1.53
CA PHE A 543 22.45 8.90 -0.45
C PHE A 543 22.47 7.42 -0.88
N VAL A 544 23.52 6.70 -0.50
CA VAL A 544 23.70 5.27 -0.77
C VAL A 544 23.79 4.53 0.57
N LEU A 545 22.93 3.54 0.76
CA LEU A 545 22.93 2.69 1.95
C LEU A 545 24.01 1.60 1.79
N ILE A 546 24.99 1.59 2.70
CA ILE A 546 26.06 0.58 2.80
C ILE A 546 25.87 -0.25 4.08
N GLY A 547 26.77 -1.17 4.39
CA GLY A 547 26.69 -1.94 5.66
C GLY A 547 25.88 -3.24 5.57
N TRP A 548 25.60 -3.72 4.36
CA TRP A 548 24.85 -4.95 4.07
C TRP A 548 25.43 -6.25 4.64
N GLY A 549 26.58 -6.21 5.33
CA GLY A 549 27.18 -7.38 5.99
C GLY A 549 26.34 -7.94 7.13
N HIS A 550 25.50 -7.12 7.74
CA HIS A 550 24.55 -7.52 8.79
C HIS A 550 23.16 -7.90 8.24
N ALA A 551 23.00 -7.90 6.92
CA ALA A 551 21.72 -8.18 6.31
C ALA A 551 21.22 -9.58 6.65
N ILE A 552 19.92 -9.68 6.86
CA ILE A 552 19.22 -10.91 7.19
C ILE A 552 18.67 -11.49 5.90
N LEU A 553 19.14 -12.69 5.55
CA LEU A 553 18.70 -13.43 4.36
C LEU A 553 17.77 -14.60 4.74
N GLU A 554 17.97 -15.17 5.94
CA GLU A 554 17.25 -16.33 6.43
C GLU A 554 16.81 -16.11 7.89
N GLU A 555 15.77 -16.81 8.36
CA GLU A 555 15.21 -16.67 9.73
C GLU A 555 16.20 -16.98 10.87
N ARG A 556 17.33 -17.62 10.55
CA ARG A 556 18.38 -17.98 11.51
C ARG A 556 19.39 -16.86 11.77
N ASP A 557 19.48 -15.88 10.87
CA ASP A 557 20.38 -14.75 11.05
C ASP A 557 19.85 -13.82 12.16
N ARG A 558 20.75 -13.24 12.95
CA ARG A 558 20.40 -12.24 13.98
C ARG A 558 20.91 -10.86 13.59
N PRO A 559 20.11 -9.79 13.78
CA PRO A 559 20.54 -8.42 13.48
C PRO A 559 21.56 -7.92 14.51
N SER A 560 22.31 -6.90 14.11
CA SER A 560 23.15 -6.12 15.03
C SER A 560 22.25 -5.33 15.98
N MET A 561 22.52 -5.41 17.29
CA MET A 561 21.79 -4.62 18.28
C MET A 561 22.51 -3.32 18.56
N ASN A 562 21.80 -2.21 18.36
CA ASN A 562 22.24 -0.86 18.65
C ASN A 562 21.13 -0.14 19.44
N LEU A 563 21.43 0.30 20.67
CA LEU A 563 20.43 0.89 21.55
C LEU A 563 19.75 2.13 20.96
N PHE A 564 20.48 2.92 20.17
CA PHE A 564 20.00 4.16 19.56
C PHE A 564 19.19 3.90 18.29
N PHE A 565 19.70 3.04 17.41
CA PHE A 565 19.14 2.92 16.06
C PHE A 565 18.31 1.66 15.82
N SER A 566 18.45 0.59 16.61
CA SER A 566 17.63 -0.61 16.41
C SER A 566 16.15 -0.34 16.67
N SER A 567 15.30 -1.06 15.94
CA SER A 567 13.86 -1.03 16.12
C SER A 567 13.44 -1.55 17.51
N THR A 568 12.26 -1.14 17.99
CA THR A 568 11.66 -1.65 19.22
C THR A 568 11.51 -3.17 19.15
N TYR A 569 11.16 -3.69 17.98
CA TYR A 569 11.00 -5.12 17.74
C TYR A 569 12.35 -5.88 17.84
N VAL A 570 13.43 -5.32 17.29
CA VAL A 570 14.77 -5.90 17.43
C VAL A 570 15.23 -5.94 18.88
N LEU A 571 14.96 -4.88 19.64
CA LEU A 571 15.33 -4.81 21.06
C LEU A 571 14.52 -5.78 21.92
N HIS A 572 13.27 -6.08 21.55
CA HIS A 572 12.41 -7.00 22.31
C HIS A 572 12.63 -8.48 21.92
N GLU A 573 12.69 -8.77 20.62
CA GLU A 573 12.66 -10.14 20.09
C GLU A 573 14.01 -10.62 19.54
N GLY A 574 15.00 -9.73 19.40
CA GLY A 574 16.27 -10.05 18.76
C GLY A 574 16.13 -10.44 17.27
N LYS A 575 15.04 -10.02 16.62
CA LYS A 575 14.69 -10.37 15.23
C LYS A 575 14.26 -9.13 14.45
N LEU A 576 14.36 -9.18 13.12
CA LEU A 576 13.82 -8.15 12.23
C LEU A 576 12.42 -8.52 11.73
N CYS A 577 11.48 -7.58 11.82
CA CYS A 577 10.23 -7.59 11.07
C CYS A 577 10.33 -6.68 9.83
N ALA A 578 9.33 -6.73 8.94
CA ALA A 578 9.32 -5.92 7.72
C ALA A 578 9.43 -4.40 7.99
N ALA A 579 8.94 -3.93 9.14
CA ALA A 579 9.00 -2.52 9.53
C ALA A 579 10.29 -2.13 10.28
N SER A 580 11.14 -3.08 10.65
CA SER A 580 12.30 -2.80 11.54
C SER A 580 13.33 -1.89 10.90
N ASP A 581 13.60 -2.06 9.61
CA ASP A 581 14.54 -1.20 8.87
C ASP A 581 14.00 0.24 8.75
N ALA A 582 12.69 0.40 8.50
CA ALA A 582 12.05 1.70 8.43
C ALA A 582 12.07 2.42 9.80
N GLU A 583 11.78 1.71 10.89
CA GLU A 583 11.86 2.26 12.24
C GLU A 583 13.29 2.71 12.58
N SER A 584 14.29 1.92 12.18
CA SER A 584 15.70 2.24 12.42
C SER A 584 16.15 3.49 11.65
N LEU A 585 15.63 3.68 10.43
CA LEU A 585 15.86 4.90 9.65
C LEU A 585 15.21 6.15 10.29
N ILE A 586 14.05 6.00 10.93
CA ILE A 586 13.42 7.09 11.67
C ILE A 586 14.29 7.52 12.86
N TYR A 587 14.85 6.57 13.61
CA TYR A 587 15.78 6.90 14.70
C TYR A 587 17.05 7.58 14.18
N LEU A 588 17.61 7.09 13.06
CA LEU A 588 18.72 7.75 12.39
C LEU A 588 18.39 9.22 12.11
N LEU A 589 17.26 9.51 11.45
CA LEU A 589 16.89 10.87 11.08
C LEU A 589 16.56 11.74 12.30
N TYR A 590 15.89 11.19 13.30
CA TYR A 590 15.58 11.89 14.54
C TYR A 590 16.84 12.40 15.23
N PHE A 591 17.83 11.52 15.45
CA PHE A 591 19.08 11.92 16.09
C PHE A 591 19.93 12.81 15.18
N SER A 592 19.90 12.58 13.87
CA SER A 592 20.67 13.36 12.90
C SER A 592 20.16 14.80 12.75
N CYS A 593 18.87 15.04 12.97
CA CYS A 593 18.26 16.38 12.91
C CYS A 593 18.32 17.15 14.24
N GLY A 594 19.14 16.71 15.20
CA GLY A 594 19.28 17.36 16.50
C GLY A 594 18.24 16.93 17.54
N GLY A 595 17.60 15.77 17.37
CA GLY A 595 16.77 15.15 18.39
C GLY A 595 17.57 14.87 19.67
N THR A 596 16.92 14.98 20.83
CA THR A 596 17.57 14.75 22.13
C THR A 596 18.08 13.31 22.20
N SER A 597 19.39 13.10 22.22
CA SER A 597 20.03 11.81 22.47
C SER A 597 19.93 11.47 23.96
N PRO A 598 19.12 10.48 24.36
CA PRO A 598 19.12 10.01 25.75
C PRO A 598 20.44 9.32 26.09
N GLU A 599 20.82 9.34 27.37
CA GLU A 599 21.82 8.40 27.87
C GLU A 599 21.16 7.01 27.93
N LEU A 600 21.56 6.12 27.01
CA LEU A 600 21.09 4.73 26.94
C LEU A 600 22.22 3.80 27.38
N ASP A 601 22.02 3.13 28.50
CA ASP A 601 22.94 2.15 29.09
C ASP A 601 22.42 0.70 28.98
N SER A 602 21.13 0.53 28.71
CA SER A 602 20.42 -0.74 28.74
C SER A 602 19.33 -0.84 27.67
N VAL A 603 18.95 -2.07 27.30
CA VAL A 603 17.85 -2.35 26.37
C VAL A 603 16.53 -1.86 26.96
N GLU A 604 16.32 -2.06 28.26
CA GLU A 604 15.14 -1.61 28.99
C GLU A 604 15.04 -0.08 29.00
N GLY A 605 16.14 0.63 29.23
CA GLY A 605 16.19 2.09 29.14
C GLY A 605 15.84 2.60 27.74
N ALA A 606 16.36 1.93 26.71
CA ALA A 606 16.05 2.25 25.32
C ALA A 606 14.57 2.00 24.97
N LEU A 607 13.95 0.94 25.49
CA LEU A 607 12.53 0.66 25.31
C LEU A 607 11.64 1.65 26.07
N GLN A 608 12.02 2.03 27.29
CA GLN A 608 11.30 3.04 28.09
C GLN A 608 11.33 4.42 27.43
N TRP A 609 12.47 4.82 26.87
CA TRP A 609 12.59 6.07 26.14
C TRP A 609 11.65 6.14 24.93
N ARG A 610 11.49 5.03 24.21
CA ARG A 610 10.57 4.92 23.07
C ARG A 610 9.08 4.96 23.47
N LYS A 611 8.75 4.51 24.68
CA LYS A 611 7.37 4.48 25.25
C LYS A 611 6.92 5.79 25.92
N CYS A 612 7.75 6.83 25.94
CA CYS A 612 7.38 8.08 26.59
C CYS A 612 6.22 8.79 25.84
N PRO A 613 5.15 9.23 26.55
CA PRO A 613 4.00 9.89 25.93
C PRO A 613 4.43 11.18 25.21
N GLY A 614 3.96 11.36 23.98
CA GLY A 614 4.36 12.43 23.04
C GLY A 614 5.38 11.99 21.99
N ARG A 615 6.22 10.98 22.28
CA ARG A 615 7.13 10.37 21.29
C ARG A 615 6.48 9.21 20.55
N GLU A 616 5.60 8.44 21.21
CA GLU A 616 4.75 7.44 20.56
C GLU A 616 3.89 8.07 19.44
N GLU A 617 3.35 9.27 19.65
CA GLU A 617 2.56 9.98 18.63
C GLU A 617 3.44 10.50 17.48
N LEU A 618 4.66 10.97 17.78
CA LEU A 618 5.62 11.43 16.77
C LEU A 618 6.12 10.25 15.91
N PHE A 619 6.52 9.14 16.53
CA PHE A 619 7.00 7.96 15.82
C PHE A 619 5.87 7.19 15.15
N SER A 620 4.65 7.17 15.70
CA SER A 620 3.47 6.58 15.04
C SER A 620 3.04 7.41 13.82
N ARG A 621 3.03 8.75 13.91
CA ARG A 621 2.76 9.64 12.76
C ARG A 621 3.86 9.56 11.72
N SER A 622 5.13 9.67 12.13
CA SER A 622 6.26 9.60 11.21
C SER A 622 6.34 8.24 10.53
N SER A 623 6.08 7.13 11.24
CA SER A 623 6.03 5.78 10.68
C SER A 623 4.83 5.60 9.73
N ALA A 624 3.65 6.16 10.04
CA ALA A 624 2.51 6.14 9.12
C ALA A 624 2.77 6.96 7.84
N THR A 625 3.32 8.18 7.95
CA THR A 625 3.71 9.01 6.80
C THR A 625 4.88 8.38 6.01
N PHE A 626 5.82 7.72 6.69
CA PHE A 626 6.92 6.97 6.07
C PHE A 626 6.46 5.73 5.32
N LEU A 627 5.53 4.96 5.92
CA LEU A 627 4.94 3.77 5.30
C LEU A 627 4.09 4.18 4.09
N GLN A 628 3.48 5.36 4.11
CA GLN A 628 2.82 5.98 2.96
C GLN A 628 3.83 6.39 1.87
N CYS A 629 5.04 6.84 2.22
CA CYS A 629 6.13 7.04 1.25
C CYS A 629 6.68 5.72 0.68
N LEU A 630 6.78 4.67 1.50
CA LEU A 630 7.17 3.32 1.07
C LEU A 630 6.13 2.64 0.18
N SER A 631 4.84 2.98 0.28
CA SER A 631 3.80 2.48 -0.63
C SER A 631 3.70 3.25 -1.95
N LEU A 632 4.37 4.41 -2.03
CA LEU A 632 4.45 5.28 -3.21
C LEU A 632 5.73 5.09 -4.04
N CYS A 633 6.77 4.45 -3.49
CA CYS A 633 7.96 3.97 -4.20
C CYS A 633 7.77 2.52 -4.64
#